data_AF-A0AAV6YP84-F1
#
_entry.id   AF-A0AAV6YP84-F1
#
_cell.length_a   1.000
_cell.length_b   1.000
_cell.length_c   1.000
_cell.angle_alpha   90.00
_cell.angle_beta   90.00
_cell.angle_gamma   90.00
#
_symmetry.space_group_name_H-M   'P 1'
#
loop_
_entity.id
_entity.type
_entity.pdbx_description
1 polymer ?
#
loop_
_entity_poly.entity_id
_entity_poly.type
_entity_poly.pdbx_seq_one_letter_code
_entity_poly.pdbx_strand_id
1 'polypeptide(L)'
;VNYWTSEQANMINGTAGQMWPPFRSPSQPLEFYSPDACRSMKLVYEKEHSFRGIPTFRYSAPNYLFANGSDYPPNEGFCPCVASGVMNVSSCRFSMYMFIFYILNV
;
A
#
# COMPACT_ATOMS: atom_id res chain seq x y z
N VAL A 1 -2.26 -8.08 -12.16
CA VAL A 1 -1.15 -9.05 -11.98
C VAL A 1 -1.70 -10.41 -11.61
N ASN A 2 -0.86 -11.43 -11.42
CA ASN A 2 -1.28 -12.79 -11.07
C ASN A 2 -0.41 -13.40 -9.96
N TYR A 3 -0.05 -12.59 -8.96
CA TYR A 3 0.83 -12.97 -7.86
C TYR A 3 0.09 -13.37 -6.58
N TRP A 4 -1.21 -13.03 -6.49
CA TRP A 4 -2.00 -13.07 -5.27
C TRP A 4 -3.21 -14.00 -5.40
N THR A 5 -3.85 -14.34 -4.28
CA THR A 5 -4.90 -15.36 -4.24
C THR A 5 -6.30 -14.85 -4.59
N SER A 6 -6.52 -13.52 -4.56
CA SER A 6 -7.81 -12.92 -4.90
C SER A 6 -7.72 -11.98 -6.11
N GLU A 7 -8.83 -11.81 -6.83
CA GLU A 7 -8.93 -10.88 -7.95
C GLU A 7 -8.63 -9.43 -7.50
N GLN A 8 -9.22 -9.02 -6.37
CA GLN A 8 -8.98 -7.71 -5.75
C GLN A 8 -7.48 -7.46 -5.50
N ALA A 9 -6.77 -8.42 -4.92
CA ALA A 9 -5.35 -8.28 -4.61
C ALA A 9 -4.48 -8.16 -5.88
N ASN A 10 -4.96 -8.71 -6.99
CA ASN A 10 -4.30 -8.70 -8.28
C ASN A 10 -4.60 -7.46 -9.13
N MET A 11 -5.50 -6.56 -8.70
CA MET A 11 -5.79 -5.32 -9.43
C MET A 11 -4.59 -4.36 -9.42
N ILE A 12 -4.39 -3.66 -10.54
CA ILE A 12 -3.44 -2.56 -10.68
C ILE A 12 -4.25 -1.26 -10.64
N ASN A 13 -4.16 -0.53 -9.52
CA ASN A 13 -4.95 0.67 -9.25
C ASN A 13 -4.06 1.89 -9.07
N GLY A 14 -4.57 3.05 -9.49
CA GLY A 14 -3.91 4.33 -9.28
C GLY A 14 -2.78 4.62 -10.27
N THR A 15 -1.73 5.30 -9.80
CA THR A 15 -0.60 5.73 -10.64
C THR A 15 0.67 4.92 -10.34
N ALA A 16 1.80 5.31 -10.93
CA ALA A 16 3.11 4.74 -10.60
C ALA A 16 3.73 5.29 -9.29
N GLY A 17 3.04 6.21 -8.60
CA GLY A 17 3.45 6.72 -7.28
C GLY A 17 4.27 8.01 -7.27
N GLN A 18 4.65 8.55 -8.44
CA GLN A 18 5.37 9.84 -8.53
C GLN A 18 4.42 11.04 -8.64
N MET A 19 3.26 10.85 -9.25
CA MET A 19 2.28 11.92 -9.52
C MET A 19 0.85 11.36 -9.45
N TRP A 20 -0.11 12.24 -9.18
CA TRP A 20 -1.55 11.96 -9.16
C TRP A 20 -2.29 13.06 -9.94
N PRO A 21 -3.54 12.80 -10.37
CA PRO A 21 -4.35 13.80 -11.05
C PRO A 21 -4.44 15.13 -10.26
N PRO A 22 -4.51 16.28 -10.95
CA PRO A 22 -4.57 17.58 -10.29
C PRO A 22 -5.90 17.80 -9.55
N PHE A 23 -5.96 18.87 -8.73
CA PHE A 23 -7.17 19.34 -8.04
C PHE A 23 -7.81 18.33 -7.07
N ARG A 24 -6.98 17.60 -6.33
CA ARG A 24 -7.45 16.60 -5.36
C ARG A 24 -7.89 17.21 -4.04
N SER A 25 -8.80 16.52 -3.35
CA SER A 25 -9.20 16.84 -1.97
C SER A 25 -8.50 15.93 -0.93
N PRO A 26 -8.32 16.38 0.33
CA PRO A 26 -7.82 15.55 1.42
C PRO A 26 -8.60 14.25 1.64
N SER A 27 -9.91 14.25 1.38
CA SER A 27 -10.77 13.07 1.50
C SER A 27 -10.44 11.96 0.49
N GLN A 28 -9.74 12.28 -0.60
CA GLN A 28 -9.35 11.31 -1.61
C GLN A 28 -8.03 10.64 -1.24
N PRO A 29 -7.97 9.30 -1.18
CA PRO A 29 -6.74 8.57 -0.92
C PRO A 29 -5.80 8.58 -2.13
N LEU A 30 -4.50 8.43 -1.92
CA LEU A 30 -3.52 8.27 -3.01
C LEU A 30 -3.34 6.78 -3.28
N GLU A 31 -3.84 6.31 -4.42
CA GLU A 31 -3.65 4.93 -4.88
C GLU A 31 -2.50 4.86 -5.88
N PHE A 32 -1.67 3.83 -5.76
CA PHE A 32 -0.56 3.58 -6.66
C PHE A 32 -0.18 2.10 -6.68
N TYR A 33 0.37 1.65 -7.80
CA TYR A 33 0.93 0.31 -7.91
C TYR A 33 2.43 0.36 -7.60
N SER A 34 2.89 -0.45 -6.66
CA SER A 34 4.31 -0.64 -6.40
C SER A 34 4.76 -1.96 -7.02
N PRO A 35 5.62 -1.94 -8.06
CA PRO A 35 6.27 -3.14 -8.56
C PRO A 35 7.08 -3.85 -7.49
N ASP A 36 7.59 -3.10 -6.51
CA ASP A 36 8.44 -3.69 -5.47
C ASP A 36 7.67 -4.48 -4.42
N ALA A 37 6.49 -3.99 -4.04
CA ALA A 37 5.54 -4.68 -3.16
C ALA A 37 4.58 -5.59 -3.93
N CYS A 38 4.65 -5.58 -5.26
CA CYS A 38 3.86 -6.39 -6.17
C CYS A 38 2.34 -6.23 -6.04
N ARG A 39 1.87 -5.13 -5.43
CA ARG A 39 0.45 -4.84 -5.22
C ARG A 39 0.14 -3.36 -5.36
N SER A 40 -1.14 -3.09 -5.55
CA SER A 40 -1.69 -1.75 -5.36
C SER A 40 -1.72 -1.40 -3.88
N MET A 41 -1.32 -0.16 -3.57
CA MET A 41 -1.26 0.41 -2.23
C MET A 41 -2.03 1.73 -2.19
N LYS A 42 -2.43 2.11 -0.98
CA LYS A 42 -3.31 3.25 -0.72
C LYS A 42 -2.79 4.05 0.47
N LEU A 43 -2.42 5.30 0.24
CA LEU A 43 -2.08 6.26 1.30
C LEU A 43 -3.31 7.08 1.66
N VAL A 44 -3.44 7.37 2.95
CA VAL A 44 -4.54 8.17 3.50
C VAL A 44 -4.02 9.52 3.95
N TYR A 45 -4.89 10.53 3.89
CA TYR A 45 -4.54 11.86 4.34
C TYR A 45 -4.24 11.85 5.84
N GLU A 46 -3.14 12.49 6.22
CA GLU A 46 -2.72 12.67 7.61
C GLU A 46 -3.03 14.10 8.07
N LYS A 47 -2.52 15.10 7.35
CA LYS A 47 -2.63 16.52 7.73
C LYS A 47 -2.24 17.47 6.61
N GLU A 48 -2.62 18.74 6.74
CA GLU A 48 -2.08 19.83 5.95
C GLU A 48 -0.62 20.11 6.37
N HIS A 49 0.17 20.57 5.42
CA HIS A 49 1.58 20.91 5.63
C HIS A 49 2.02 22.02 4.67
N SER A 50 3.17 22.62 4.91
CA SER A 50 3.78 23.58 3.99
C SER A 50 5.21 23.17 3.70
N PHE A 51 5.53 23.02 2.42
CA PHE A 51 6.89 22.74 1.97
C PHE A 51 7.39 23.91 1.12
N ARG A 52 8.40 24.62 1.62
CA ARG A 52 8.99 25.80 0.95
C ARG A 52 7.93 26.86 0.57
N GLY A 53 6.96 27.10 1.46
CA GLY A 53 5.90 28.08 1.26
C GLY A 53 4.73 27.59 0.39
N ILE A 54 4.79 26.36 -0.14
CA ILE A 54 3.72 25.76 -0.94
C ILE A 54 2.82 24.93 0.00
N PRO A 55 1.50 25.20 0.05
CA PRO A 55 0.55 24.37 0.77
C PRO A 55 0.53 22.94 0.19
N THR A 56 0.59 21.95 1.06
CA THR A 56 0.65 20.53 0.69
C THR A 56 -0.25 19.71 1.61
N PHE A 57 -0.65 18.54 1.14
CA PHE A 57 -1.29 17.54 1.96
C PHE A 57 -0.31 16.41 2.22
N ARG A 58 -0.10 16.08 3.49
CA ARG A 58 0.69 14.92 3.89
C ARG A 58 -0.21 13.70 3.87
N TYR A 59 0.23 12.66 3.17
CA TYR A 59 -0.39 11.36 3.14
C TYR A 59 0.56 10.32 3.74
N SER A 60 0.01 9.32 4.43
CA SER A 60 0.76 8.26 5.08
C SER A 60 0.14 6.89 4.81
N ALA A 61 0.95 5.85 4.96
CA ALA A 61 0.47 4.48 4.91
C ALA A 61 -0.35 4.19 6.17
N PRO A 62 -1.63 3.80 6.06
CA PRO A 62 -2.43 3.47 7.22
C PRO A 62 -1.91 2.19 7.89
N ASN A 63 -2.15 2.04 9.20
CA ASN A 63 -1.68 0.87 9.95
C ASN A 63 -2.25 -0.47 9.44
N TYR A 64 -3.39 -0.46 8.75
CA TYR A 64 -3.96 -1.67 8.15
C TYR A 64 -3.33 -2.05 6.79
N LEU A 65 -2.46 -1.23 6.19
CA LEU A 65 -1.90 -1.49 4.85
C LEU A 65 -1.14 -2.82 4.77
N PHE A 66 -0.37 -3.13 5.83
CA PHE A 66 0.41 -4.35 5.97
C PHE A 66 -0.06 -5.21 7.16
N ALA A 67 -1.28 -4.99 7.65
CA ALA A 67 -1.86 -5.82 8.70
C ALA A 67 -2.15 -7.23 8.19
N ASN A 68 -2.09 -8.21 9.09
CA ASN A 68 -2.46 -9.59 8.84
C ASN A 68 -3.92 -9.67 8.32
N GLY A 69 -4.21 -10.61 7.42
CA GLY A 69 -5.55 -10.82 6.88
C GLY A 69 -6.61 -11.10 7.96
N SER A 70 -6.24 -11.67 9.11
CA SER A 70 -7.14 -11.85 10.24
C SER A 70 -7.46 -10.53 10.98
N ASP A 71 -6.52 -9.58 11.00
CA ASP A 71 -6.73 -8.25 11.62
C ASP A 71 -7.47 -7.30 10.65
N TYR A 72 -7.17 -7.43 9.35
CA TYR A 72 -7.79 -6.66 8.28
C TYR A 72 -8.19 -7.59 7.12
N PRO A 73 -9.45 -8.07 7.09
CA PRO A 73 -9.94 -9.05 6.10
C PRO A 73 -9.63 -8.71 4.63
N PRO A 74 -9.65 -7.44 4.19
CA PRO A 74 -9.29 -7.11 2.81
C PRO A 74 -7.83 -7.46 2.42
N ASN A 75 -6.96 -7.77 3.38
CA ASN A 75 -5.59 -8.21 3.12
C ASN A 75 -5.45 -9.73 2.94
N GLU A 76 -6.50 -10.53 3.14
CA GLU A 76 -6.45 -12.00 3.01
C GLU A 76 -5.94 -12.45 1.64
N GLY A 77 -6.25 -11.71 0.58
CA GLY A 77 -5.76 -11.96 -0.77
C GLY A 77 -4.24 -11.91 -0.94
N PHE A 78 -3.50 -11.29 -0.01
CA PHE A 78 -2.04 -11.13 -0.06
C PHE A 78 -1.29 -12.19 0.77
N CYS A 79 -2.01 -13.18 1.31
CA CYS A 79 -1.44 -14.25 2.11
C CYS A 79 -0.68 -15.28 1.25
N PRO A 80 0.29 -16.04 1.81
CA PRO A 80 0.36 -16.53 3.19
C PRO A 80 0.60 -15.42 4.22
N CYS A 81 -0.31 -15.31 5.18
CA CYS A 81 -0.27 -14.24 6.17
C CYS A 81 0.85 -14.52 7.17
N VAL A 82 1.55 -13.46 7.56
CA VAL A 82 2.59 -13.45 8.59
C VAL A 82 2.21 -12.41 9.66
N ALA A 83 3.11 -12.10 10.59
CA ALA A 83 2.84 -11.04 11.58
C ALA A 83 2.47 -9.71 10.90
N SER A 84 1.54 -8.96 11.49
CA SER A 84 1.17 -7.62 11.05
C SER A 84 2.40 -6.71 10.93
N GLY A 85 2.48 -5.97 9.83
CA GLY A 85 3.66 -5.18 9.46
C GLY A 85 4.65 -5.93 8.56
N VAL A 86 4.39 -7.19 8.22
CA VAL A 86 5.26 -7.99 7.34
C VAL A 86 4.45 -8.53 6.15
N MET A 87 5.05 -8.52 4.97
CA MET A 87 4.45 -9.06 3.75
C MET A 87 5.42 -9.97 3.02
N ASN A 88 4.98 -11.19 2.70
CA ASN A 88 5.72 -12.12 1.85
C ASN A 88 5.51 -11.75 0.37
N VAL A 89 6.58 -11.40 -0.33
CA VAL A 89 6.56 -11.04 -1.77
C VAL A 89 7.28 -12.08 -2.64
N SER A 90 7.49 -13.29 -2.12
CA SER A 90 8.20 -14.36 -2.84
C SER A 90 7.49 -14.74 -4.14
N SER A 91 6.15 -14.59 -4.21
CA SER A 91 5.33 -14.91 -5.38
C SER A 91 5.67 -14.10 -6.64
N CYS A 92 6.22 -12.89 -6.46
CA CYS A 92 6.61 -12.01 -7.57
C CYS A 92 8.13 -11.79 -7.66
N ARG A 93 8.92 -12.42 -6.79
CA ARG A 93 10.38 -12.27 -6.72
C ARG A 93 11.10 -13.58 -7.02
N PHE A 94 10.74 -14.22 -8.13
CA PHE A 94 11.35 -15.46 -8.63
C PHE A 94 11.38 -16.58 -7.57
N SER A 95 10.36 -16.65 -6.71
CA SER A 95 10.28 -17.61 -5.60
C SER A 95 11.43 -17.51 -4.59
N MET A 96 12.17 -16.40 -4.57
CA MET A 96 13.14 -16.10 -3.53
C MET A 96 12.42 -15.63 -2.26
N TYR A 97 12.87 -16.12 -1.10
CA TYR A 97 12.34 -15.72 0.21
C TYR A 97 12.59 -14.23 0.48
N MET A 98 11.64 -13.38 0.08
CA MET A 98 11.71 -11.94 0.26
C MET A 98 10.50 -11.43 1.03
N PHE A 99 10.77 -10.63 2.05
CA PHE A 99 9.77 -10.04 2.93
C PHE A 99 9.95 -8.52 2.98
N ILE A 100 8.84 -7.80 2.91
CA ILE A 100 8.79 -6.36 3.14
C ILE A 100 8.30 -6.13 4.56
N PHE A 101 8.96 -5.22 5.26
CA PHE A 101 8.62 -4.82 6.63
C PHE A 101 8.16 -3.36 6.64
N TYR A 102 7.10 -3.09 7.39
CA TYR A 102 6.62 -1.76 7.69
C TYR A 102 6.38 -1.64 9.20
N ILE A 103 6.99 -0.63 9.80
CA ILE A 103 6.82 -0.37 11.23
C ILE A 103 5.42 0.22 11.42
N LEU A 104 4.53 -0.59 11.95
CA LEU A 104 3.23 -0.14 12.41
C LEU A 104 3.45 0.70 13.67
N ASN A 105 3.10 1.98 13.61
CA ASN A 105 3.06 2.82 14.80
C ASN A 105 1.77 2.46 15.55
N VAL A 106 1.86 1.44 16.41
CA VAL A 106 0.83 1.02 17.36
C VAL A 106 0.84 1.96 18.56
#